data_AF-A0A962M4C0-F1
#
_entry.id   AF-A0A962M4C0-F1
#
_cell.length_a   1.000
_cell.length_b   1.000
_cell.length_c   1.000
_cell.angle_alpha   90.00
_cell.angle_beta   90.00
_cell.angle_gamma   90.00
#
_symmetry.space_group_name_H-M   'P 1'
#
loop_
_entity.id
_entity.type
_entity.pdbx_description
1 polymer ?
#
loop_
_entity_poly.entity_id
_entity_poly.type
_entity_poly.pdbx_seq_one_letter_code
_entity_poly.pdbx_strand_id
1 'polypeptide(L)'
;IRHWRTCMIFIDCKNEEIIQVSDKTRIDVSGTFVSGDAITEIEIQPSASDNFISVFNSDIEQWYLDWAYDSSGTKVISVRATDGTDTVTTTFSIECVSSADDNLYSNDNQIFQIETELKKYIPQGRNSYKNIHREAQSRIINYLDRKNINNGSTGLPYAKDELNLAGELSKWSLYESIYMIYTDLFLSGGEKFQAKMEQYRLLRNDERDRAMIRIDKDGDGNFDPKLDVAQDMKTFQMVLR
;
A
#
# COMPACT_ATOMS: atom_id res chain seq x y z
N ILE A 1 47.09 25.54 9.02
CA ILE A 1 46.09 24.59 9.56
C ILE A 1 45.08 24.35 8.44
N ARG A 2 45.21 23.26 7.67
CA ARG A 2 44.17 22.89 6.70
C ARG A 2 43.00 22.33 7.50
N HIS A 3 41.92 23.09 7.60
CA HIS A 3 40.65 22.58 8.07
C HIS A 3 40.16 21.60 7.00
N TRP A 4 40.25 20.30 7.29
CA TRP A 4 39.52 19.30 6.55
C TRP A 4 38.04 19.55 6.88
N ARG A 5 37.33 20.26 6.02
CA ARG A 5 35.87 20.19 6.01
C ARG A 5 35.56 18.82 5.45
N THR A 6 35.17 17.89 6.31
CA THR A 6 34.60 16.63 5.87
C THR A 6 33.23 16.96 5.27
N CYS A 7 33.12 16.95 3.94
CA CYS A 7 31.81 16.91 3.30
C CYS A 7 31.13 15.62 3.72
N MET A 8 29.85 15.69 4.08
CA MET A 8 29.08 14.51 4.43
C MET A 8 27.76 14.54 3.65
N ILE A 9 27.57 13.54 2.81
CA ILE A 9 26.36 13.36 2.01
C ILE A 9 25.40 12.47 2.80
N PHE A 10 24.16 12.94 2.95
CA PHE A 10 23.08 12.24 3.62
C PHE A 10 22.03 11.85 2.58
N ILE A 11 21.96 10.55 2.27
CA ILE A 11 21.00 10.01 1.32
C ILE A 11 19.69 9.71 2.06
N ASP A 12 18.60 10.31 1.58
CA ASP A 12 17.23 9.97 1.97
C ASP A 12 16.51 9.41 0.75
N CYS A 13 15.78 8.31 0.94
CA CYS A 13 15.02 7.65 -0.11
C CYS A 13 13.64 7.29 0.42
N LYS A 14 12.62 7.99 -0.08
CA LYS A 14 11.22 7.70 0.17
C LYS A 14 10.72 6.72 -0.87
N ASN A 15 10.26 5.57 -0.41
CA ASN A 15 9.67 4.54 -1.23
C ASN A 15 8.54 3.84 -0.48
N GLU A 16 7.79 3.01 -1.19
CA GLU A 16 6.79 2.14 -0.59
C GLU A 16 7.44 0.86 -0.09
N GLU A 17 7.03 0.39 1.09
CA GLU A 17 7.53 -0.88 1.63
C GLU A 17 7.08 -2.08 0.80
N ILE A 18 5.84 -2.04 0.30
CA ILE A 18 5.21 -3.13 -0.47
C ILE A 18 4.57 -2.56 -1.72
N ILE A 19 4.88 -3.15 -2.88
CA ILE A 19 4.28 -2.83 -4.18
C ILE A 19 3.88 -4.12 -4.89
N GLN A 20 3.05 -4.01 -5.92
CA GLN A 20 2.69 -5.16 -6.74
C GLN A 20 3.47 -5.17 -8.06
N VAL A 21 3.70 -6.35 -8.63
CA VAL A 21 4.22 -6.49 -10.01
C VAL A 21 3.39 -5.67 -10.99
N SER A 22 4.07 -4.99 -11.93
CA SER A 22 3.50 -4.08 -12.94
C SER A 22 2.76 -2.86 -12.36
N ASP A 23 2.94 -2.56 -11.08
CA ASP A 23 2.47 -1.33 -10.46
C ASP A 23 3.55 -0.26 -10.54
N LYS A 24 3.16 0.98 -10.86
CA LYS A 24 4.09 2.10 -10.91
C LYS A 24 4.28 2.63 -9.50
N THR A 25 5.52 2.66 -9.05
CA THR A 25 5.94 3.29 -7.80
C THR A 25 6.96 4.39 -8.08
N ARG A 26 7.13 5.30 -7.12
CA ARG A 26 8.12 6.36 -7.17
C ARG A 26 9.19 6.12 -6.12
N ILE A 27 10.43 6.10 -6.57
CA ILE A 27 11.62 6.13 -5.73
C ILE A 27 12.06 7.59 -5.67
N ASP A 28 11.78 8.26 -4.55
CA ASP A 28 12.01 9.70 -4.38
C ASP A 28 13.21 9.94 -3.47
N VAL A 29 14.24 10.62 -3.99
CA VAL A 29 15.48 10.94 -3.27
C VAL A 29 15.68 12.44 -3.09
N SER A 30 14.62 13.24 -3.29
CA SER A 30 14.62 14.70 -3.09
C SER A 30 14.90 15.13 -1.65
N GLY A 31 14.80 14.21 -0.68
CA GLY A 31 15.21 14.44 0.71
C GLY A 31 16.74 14.40 0.92
N THR A 32 17.51 14.01 -0.09
CA THR A 32 18.98 13.89 0.00
C THR A 32 19.64 15.27 0.12
N PHE A 33 20.58 15.43 1.05
CA PHE A 33 21.28 16.69 1.29
C PHE A 33 22.74 16.47 1.68
N VAL A 34 23.52 17.55 1.72
CA VAL A 34 24.96 17.53 1.98
C VAL A 34 25.37 18.62 2.98
N SER A 35 26.31 18.30 3.87
CA SER A 35 26.99 19.28 4.71
C SER A 35 28.32 19.68 4.06
N GLY A 36 28.30 20.60 3.10
CA GLY A 36 29.50 21.02 2.38
C GLY A 36 29.21 21.51 0.98
N ASP A 37 29.98 21.00 0.01
CA ASP A 37 29.82 21.31 -1.40
C ASP A 37 28.53 20.69 -1.96
N ALA A 38 27.95 21.35 -2.97
CA ALA A 38 26.66 20.93 -3.52
C ALA A 38 26.78 19.57 -4.23
N ILE A 39 25.71 18.78 -4.16
CA ILE A 39 25.59 17.55 -4.94
C ILE A 39 25.62 17.91 -6.43
N THR A 40 26.46 17.20 -7.17
CA THR A 40 26.69 17.37 -8.62
C THR A 40 26.06 16.25 -9.43
N GLU A 41 25.79 15.10 -8.81
CA GLU A 41 25.17 13.95 -9.45
C GLU A 41 24.39 13.13 -8.41
N ILE A 42 23.22 12.64 -8.81
CA ILE A 42 22.43 11.68 -8.04
C ILE A 42 21.84 10.64 -9.00
N GLU A 43 21.99 9.38 -8.63
CA GLU A 43 21.63 8.24 -9.46
C GLU A 43 20.88 7.20 -8.63
N ILE A 44 19.91 6.57 -9.28
CA ILE A 44 19.11 5.48 -8.70
C ILE A 44 19.34 4.23 -9.54
N GLN A 45 19.70 3.14 -8.87
CA GLN A 45 19.68 1.79 -9.40
C GLN A 45 18.44 1.09 -8.85
N PRO A 46 17.38 0.87 -9.65
CA PRO A 46 16.10 0.33 -9.16
C PRO A 46 16.17 -1.15 -8.76
N SER A 47 17.10 -1.92 -9.35
CA SER A 47 17.40 -3.29 -8.92
C SER A 47 18.89 -3.59 -9.04
N ALA A 48 19.41 -4.53 -8.25
CA ALA A 48 20.81 -4.92 -8.29
C ALA A 48 21.31 -5.38 -9.68
N SER A 49 20.41 -5.84 -10.55
CA SER A 49 20.71 -6.21 -11.95
C SER A 49 20.65 -5.05 -12.94
N ASP A 50 20.07 -3.91 -12.54
CA ASP A 50 19.87 -2.75 -13.40
C ASP A 50 21.07 -1.81 -13.36
N ASN A 51 21.16 -0.92 -14.34
CA ASN A 51 22.16 0.16 -14.33
C ASN A 51 21.69 1.32 -13.45
N PHE A 52 22.65 2.10 -12.95
CA PHE A 52 22.36 3.40 -12.35
C PHE A 52 21.76 4.34 -13.41
N ILE A 53 20.70 5.03 -13.03
CA ILE A 53 19.99 6.04 -13.83
C ILE A 53 20.15 7.37 -13.14
N SER A 54 20.74 8.35 -13.83
CA SER A 54 20.86 9.71 -13.30
C SER A 54 19.47 10.35 -13.18
N VAL A 55 19.15 10.84 -12.00
CA VAL A 55 17.95 11.64 -11.70
C VAL A 55 18.32 13.07 -11.30
N PHE A 56 19.58 13.45 -11.52
CA PHE A 56 20.06 14.78 -11.19
C PHE A 56 19.34 15.85 -11.99
N ASN A 57 18.85 16.86 -11.27
CA ASN A 57 18.19 18.02 -11.82
C ASN A 57 18.56 19.25 -10.98
N SER A 58 18.54 20.45 -11.56
CA SER A 58 18.70 21.68 -10.78
C SER A 58 17.59 21.89 -9.74
N ASP A 59 16.40 21.35 -10.01
CA ASP A 59 15.29 21.30 -9.08
C ASP A 59 15.32 19.99 -8.27
N ILE A 60 15.59 20.10 -6.97
CA ILE A 60 15.71 18.97 -6.06
C ILE A 60 14.38 18.19 -5.96
N GLU A 61 13.24 18.86 -6.14
CA GLU A 61 11.92 18.20 -6.13
C GLU A 61 11.73 17.23 -7.31
N GLN A 62 12.62 17.27 -8.31
CA GLN A 62 12.62 16.37 -9.46
C GLN A 62 13.56 15.18 -9.33
N TRP A 63 14.22 15.02 -8.17
CA TRP A 63 15.11 13.89 -7.92
C TRP A 63 14.30 12.64 -7.56
N TYR A 64 13.65 12.06 -8.56
CA TYR A 64 12.88 10.82 -8.41
C TYR A 64 12.93 9.96 -9.66
N LEU A 65 12.69 8.67 -9.47
CA LEU A 65 12.50 7.69 -10.55
C LEU A 65 11.14 7.02 -10.39
N ASP A 66 10.29 7.15 -11.41
CA ASP A 66 9.07 6.35 -11.53
C ASP A 66 9.42 5.00 -12.18
N TRP A 67 9.13 3.89 -11.50
CA TRP A 67 9.54 2.55 -11.91
C TRP A 67 8.41 1.53 -11.71
N ALA A 68 8.49 0.41 -12.43
CA ALA A 68 7.62 -0.74 -12.24
C ALA A 68 8.44 -2.03 -12.39
N TYR A 69 8.21 -3.00 -11.50
CA TYR A 69 8.91 -4.28 -11.54
C TYR A 69 8.10 -5.33 -12.28
N ASP A 70 8.79 -6.25 -12.96
CA ASP A 70 8.21 -7.32 -13.77
C ASP A 70 8.03 -8.64 -13.03
N SER A 71 8.60 -8.75 -11.83
CA SER A 71 8.73 -9.99 -11.06
C SER A 71 8.60 -9.72 -9.57
N SER A 72 8.06 -10.67 -8.82
CA SER A 72 7.94 -10.59 -7.36
C SER A 72 9.28 -10.81 -6.65
N GLY A 73 9.27 -10.64 -5.32
CA GLY A 73 10.39 -10.76 -4.40
C GLY A 73 10.96 -9.42 -3.96
N THR A 74 11.87 -9.48 -3.00
CA THR A 74 12.55 -8.31 -2.45
C THR A 74 13.47 -7.68 -3.50
N LYS A 75 13.26 -6.39 -3.77
CA LYS A 75 14.04 -5.57 -4.69
C LYS A 75 14.97 -4.68 -3.89
N VAL A 76 16.26 -4.70 -4.21
CA VAL A 76 17.27 -3.83 -3.58
C VAL A 76 17.51 -2.64 -4.50
N ILE A 77 17.21 -1.45 -3.99
CA ILE A 77 17.47 -0.16 -4.64
C ILE A 77 18.78 0.36 -4.11
N SER A 78 19.67 0.80 -4.99
CA SER A 78 20.88 1.55 -4.59
C SER A 78 20.75 2.99 -5.02
N VAL A 79 20.99 3.93 -4.12
CA VAL A 79 21.07 5.36 -4.42
C VAL A 79 22.51 5.79 -4.26
N ARG A 80 23.04 6.50 -5.26
CA ARG A 80 24.38 7.05 -5.27
C ARG A 80 24.32 8.56 -5.45
N ALA A 81 25.06 9.30 -4.63
CA ALA A 81 25.14 10.75 -4.71
C ALA A 81 26.61 11.21 -4.62
N THR A 82 26.96 12.21 -5.42
CA THR A 82 28.33 12.69 -5.60
C THR A 82 28.40 14.23 -5.53
N ASP A 83 29.32 14.78 -4.74
CA ASP A 83 29.54 16.24 -4.58
C ASP A 83 30.68 16.80 -5.46
N GLY A 84 31.16 15.98 -6.40
CA GLY A 84 32.29 16.26 -7.29
C GLY A 84 33.62 15.74 -6.77
N THR A 85 33.72 15.38 -5.48
CA THR A 85 34.91 14.76 -4.88
C THR A 85 34.58 13.41 -4.24
N ASP A 86 33.58 13.40 -3.36
CA ASP A 86 33.15 12.24 -2.61
C ASP A 86 31.89 11.63 -3.23
N THR A 87 31.76 10.31 -3.11
CA THR A 87 30.60 9.56 -3.58
C THR A 87 30.12 8.65 -2.47
N VAL A 88 28.85 8.78 -2.09
CA VAL A 88 28.19 7.95 -1.08
C VAL A 88 27.15 7.08 -1.77
N THR A 89 27.04 5.83 -1.35
CA THR A 89 26.01 4.90 -1.83
C THR A 89 25.27 4.30 -0.64
N THR A 90 23.95 4.25 -0.71
CA THR A 90 23.08 3.66 0.31
C THR A 90 22.04 2.78 -0.37
N THR A 91 21.73 1.64 0.25
CA THR A 91 20.79 0.66 -0.28
C THR A 91 19.51 0.63 0.53
N PHE A 92 18.39 0.47 -0.16
CA PHE A 92 17.03 0.34 0.39
C PHE A 92 16.37 -0.92 -0.17
N SER A 93 15.34 -1.43 0.49
CA SER A 93 14.59 -2.59 0.03
C SER A 93 13.12 -2.28 -0.18
N ILE A 94 12.53 -2.83 -1.22
CA ILE A 94 11.08 -2.85 -1.46
C ILE A 94 10.64 -4.28 -1.66
N GLU A 95 9.53 -4.68 -1.05
CA GLU A 95 8.92 -5.98 -1.33
C GLU A 95 7.95 -5.87 -2.52
N CYS A 96 8.22 -6.62 -3.59
CA CYS A 96 7.33 -6.70 -4.75
C CYS A 96 6.53 -8.00 -4.70
N VAL A 97 5.20 -7.90 -4.59
CA VAL A 97 4.32 -9.08 -4.50
C VAL A 97 3.55 -9.31 -5.81
N SER A 98 3.20 -10.57 -6.09
CA SER A 98 2.29 -10.88 -7.19
C SER A 98 0.85 -10.49 -6.81
N SER A 99 -0.04 -10.36 -7.80
CA SER A 99 -1.46 -10.09 -7.50
C SER A 99 -2.12 -11.20 -6.68
N ALA A 100 -1.68 -12.45 -6.89
CA ALA A 100 -2.21 -13.61 -6.17
C ALA A 100 -1.73 -13.62 -4.72
N ASP A 101 -0.46 -13.27 -4.49
CA ASP A 101 0.10 -13.22 -3.13
C ASP A 101 -0.40 -12.00 -2.35
N ASP A 102 -0.59 -10.85 -3.01
CA ASP A 102 -1.13 -9.64 -2.37
C ASP A 102 -2.58 -9.87 -1.90
N ASN A 103 -3.35 -10.61 -2.71
CA ASN A 103 -4.66 -11.15 -2.34
C ASN A 103 -5.64 -10.08 -1.82
N LEU A 104 -5.64 -8.91 -2.47
CA LEU A 104 -6.44 -7.75 -2.06
C LEU A 104 -7.95 -8.02 -2.19
N TYR A 105 -8.72 -7.56 -1.21
CA TYR A 105 -10.16 -7.82 -1.13
C TYR A 105 -10.96 -7.01 -2.16
N SER A 106 -10.42 -5.88 -2.60
CA SER A 106 -11.01 -5.02 -3.64
C SER A 106 -9.92 -4.48 -4.56
N ASN A 107 -10.32 -3.90 -5.69
CA ASN A 107 -9.40 -3.35 -6.68
C ASN A 107 -9.88 -2.02 -7.29
N ASP A 108 -8.94 -1.31 -7.89
CA ASP A 108 -9.15 -0.03 -8.55
C ASP A 108 -10.26 -0.04 -9.62
N ASN A 109 -10.41 -1.13 -10.37
CA ASN A 109 -11.47 -1.21 -11.39
C ASN A 109 -12.86 -1.12 -10.75
N GLN A 110 -13.06 -1.76 -9.59
CA GLN A 110 -14.32 -1.64 -8.84
C GLN A 110 -14.54 -0.21 -8.34
N ILE A 111 -13.48 0.47 -7.86
CA ILE A 111 -13.57 1.89 -7.47
C ILE A 111 -14.04 2.72 -8.66
N PHE A 112 -13.40 2.57 -9.81
CA PHE A 112 -13.66 3.42 -10.98
C PHE A 112 -15.00 3.15 -11.67
N GLN A 113 -15.59 1.98 -11.46
CA GLN A 113 -16.95 1.67 -11.89
C GLN A 113 -17.99 2.48 -11.11
N ILE A 114 -17.71 2.83 -9.85
CA ILE A 114 -18.62 3.60 -8.99
C ILE A 114 -18.26 5.10 -9.03
N GLU A 115 -16.97 5.43 -8.88
CA GLU A 115 -16.46 6.80 -8.80
C GLU A 115 -15.35 7.00 -9.84
N THR A 116 -15.74 7.21 -11.10
CA THR A 116 -14.79 7.43 -12.19
C THR A 116 -13.92 8.68 -12.00
N GLU A 117 -14.39 9.66 -11.24
CA GLU A 117 -13.64 10.89 -10.95
C GLU A 117 -12.36 10.66 -10.15
N LEU A 118 -12.29 9.59 -9.35
CA LEU A 118 -11.14 9.27 -8.53
C LEU A 118 -9.88 8.99 -9.35
N LYS A 119 -10.01 8.62 -10.64
CA LYS A 119 -8.86 8.49 -11.54
C LYS A 119 -8.00 9.76 -11.62
N LYS A 120 -8.59 10.95 -11.43
CA LYS A 120 -7.89 12.24 -11.47
C LYS A 120 -7.08 12.53 -10.22
N TYR A 121 -7.30 11.75 -9.17
CA TYR A 121 -6.76 11.99 -7.83
C TYR A 121 -5.78 10.89 -7.40
N ILE A 122 -5.31 10.06 -8.34
CA ILE A 122 -4.27 9.08 -8.04
C ILE A 122 -3.03 9.86 -7.59
N PRO A 123 -2.42 9.53 -6.44
CA PRO A 123 -1.26 10.26 -5.95
C PRO A 123 -0.13 10.27 -6.98
N GLN A 124 0.62 11.38 -7.01
CA GLN A 124 1.74 11.51 -7.92
C GLN A 124 2.76 10.38 -7.69
N GLY A 125 3.38 9.89 -8.76
CA GLY A 125 4.29 8.75 -8.69
C GLY A 125 3.61 7.38 -8.69
N ARG A 126 2.27 7.33 -8.64
CA ARG A 126 1.50 6.08 -8.65
C ARG A 126 0.61 5.96 -9.89
N ASN A 127 0.14 4.75 -10.14
CA ASN A 127 -0.90 4.45 -11.14
C ASN A 127 -2.12 3.72 -10.55
N SER A 128 -2.10 3.42 -9.24
CA SER A 128 -3.16 2.69 -8.56
C SER A 128 -3.36 3.15 -7.11
N TYR A 129 -4.42 2.65 -6.47
CA TYR A 129 -4.74 2.82 -5.05
C TYR A 129 -4.44 1.57 -4.22
N LYS A 130 -3.55 0.68 -4.66
CA LYS A 130 -3.27 -0.59 -3.98
C LYS A 130 -2.81 -0.43 -2.53
N ASN A 131 -2.07 0.62 -2.21
CA ASN A 131 -1.71 0.94 -0.83
C ASN A 131 -2.94 1.20 0.05
N ILE A 132 -3.96 1.89 -0.49
CA ILE A 132 -5.21 2.15 0.22
C ILE A 132 -6.01 0.86 0.38
N HIS A 133 -6.02 0.01 -0.64
CA HIS A 133 -6.65 -1.32 -0.55
C HIS A 133 -6.02 -2.20 0.55
N ARG A 134 -4.68 -2.21 0.68
CA ARG A 134 -3.97 -2.93 1.75
C ARG A 134 -4.28 -2.37 3.13
N GLU A 135 -4.30 -1.05 3.27
CA GLU A 135 -4.65 -0.42 4.55
C GLU A 135 -6.12 -0.67 4.92
N ALA A 136 -7.05 -0.63 3.95
CA ALA A 136 -8.44 -1.02 4.16
C ALA A 136 -8.57 -2.48 4.62
N GLN A 137 -7.83 -3.40 4.01
CA GLN A 137 -7.77 -4.81 4.42
C GLN A 137 -7.22 -4.97 5.85
N SER A 138 -6.14 -4.29 6.19
CA SER A 138 -5.57 -4.25 7.55
C SER A 138 -6.60 -3.78 8.58
N ARG A 139 -7.35 -2.71 8.27
CA ARG A 139 -8.42 -2.18 9.15
C ARG A 139 -9.56 -3.16 9.34
N ILE A 140 -9.92 -3.91 8.30
CA ILE A 140 -10.92 -4.98 8.37
C ILE A 140 -10.44 -6.07 9.32
N ILE A 141 -9.24 -6.61 9.13
CA ILE A 141 -8.66 -7.66 9.99
C ILE A 141 -8.59 -7.18 11.45
N ASN A 142 -8.07 -5.97 11.68
CA ASN A 142 -8.02 -5.36 13.02
C ASN A 142 -9.41 -5.12 13.63
N TYR A 143 -10.45 -4.92 12.81
CA TYR A 143 -11.82 -4.85 13.31
C TYR A 143 -12.31 -6.23 13.76
N LEU A 144 -12.04 -7.29 12.99
CA LEU A 144 -12.42 -8.66 13.34
C LEU A 144 -11.77 -9.10 14.64
N ASP A 145 -10.46 -8.84 14.80
CA ASP A 145 -9.73 -9.15 16.03
C ASP A 145 -10.32 -8.42 17.25
N ARG A 146 -10.60 -7.11 17.13
CA ARG A 146 -11.27 -6.34 18.20
C ARG A 146 -12.67 -6.84 18.56
N LYS A 147 -13.31 -7.59 17.66
CA LYS A 147 -14.60 -8.24 17.88
C LYS A 147 -14.46 -9.68 18.37
N ASN A 148 -13.23 -10.14 18.64
CA ASN A 148 -12.87 -11.53 18.94
C ASN A 148 -13.39 -12.51 17.88
N ILE A 149 -13.45 -12.05 16.62
CA ILE A 149 -13.70 -12.91 15.46
C ILE A 149 -12.32 -13.39 15.02
N ASN A 150 -11.83 -14.41 15.70
CA ASN A 150 -10.49 -14.95 15.56
C ASN A 150 -10.56 -16.37 15.01
N ASN A 151 -9.43 -16.87 14.48
CA ASN A 151 -9.33 -18.23 13.98
C ASN A 151 -9.62 -19.21 15.14
N GLY A 152 -10.74 -19.94 15.03
CA GLY A 152 -11.20 -20.84 16.08
C GLY A 152 -10.25 -22.01 16.37
N SER A 153 -9.38 -22.33 15.41
CA SER A 153 -8.41 -23.44 15.50
C SER A 153 -7.11 -23.01 16.19
N THR A 154 -6.65 -21.77 15.99
CA THR A 154 -5.38 -21.26 16.53
C THR A 154 -5.53 -20.26 17.68
N GLY A 155 -6.71 -19.63 17.80
CA GLY A 155 -6.96 -18.52 18.71
C GLY A 155 -6.31 -17.19 18.29
N LEU A 156 -5.64 -17.15 17.14
CA LEU A 156 -4.96 -15.97 16.60
C LEU A 156 -5.87 -15.15 15.66
N PRO A 157 -5.55 -13.88 15.41
CA PRO A 157 -6.20 -13.10 14.36
C PRO A 157 -6.07 -13.80 13.00
N TYR A 158 -7.10 -13.67 12.16
CA TYR A 158 -7.08 -14.24 10.81
C TYR A 158 -5.96 -13.63 9.96
N ALA A 159 -5.24 -14.49 9.25
CA ALA A 159 -4.35 -14.07 8.18
C ALA A 159 -5.15 -13.66 6.93
N LYS A 160 -4.50 -12.92 6.03
CA LYS A 160 -5.14 -12.34 4.83
C LYS A 160 -5.72 -13.40 3.88
N ASP A 161 -5.14 -14.58 3.88
CA ASP A 161 -5.45 -15.74 3.04
C ASP A 161 -6.52 -16.65 3.63
N GLU A 162 -6.78 -16.54 4.94
CA GLU A 162 -7.80 -17.35 5.64
C GLU A 162 -9.24 -16.80 5.49
N LEU A 163 -9.40 -15.62 4.88
CA LEU A 163 -10.68 -14.93 4.76
C LEU A 163 -11.23 -15.01 3.33
N ASN A 164 -12.52 -15.36 3.19
CA ASN A 164 -13.14 -15.51 1.87
C ASN A 164 -13.25 -14.17 1.12
N LEU A 165 -12.55 -14.09 0.00
CA LEU A 165 -12.44 -12.90 -0.85
C LEU A 165 -13.56 -12.72 -1.86
N ALA A 166 -14.26 -13.81 -2.20
CA ALA A 166 -15.15 -13.83 -3.36
C ALA A 166 -16.52 -13.18 -3.09
N GLY A 167 -16.73 -12.58 -1.92
CA GLY A 167 -18.05 -12.10 -1.50
C GLY A 167 -18.02 -10.78 -0.71
N GLU A 168 -18.57 -10.83 0.48
CA GLU A 168 -19.07 -9.67 1.23
C GLU A 168 -17.93 -8.77 1.77
N LEU A 169 -16.77 -9.36 2.09
CA LEU A 169 -15.56 -8.60 2.44
C LEU A 169 -15.05 -7.72 1.29
N SER A 170 -15.31 -8.11 0.04
CA SER A 170 -14.91 -7.30 -1.13
C SER A 170 -15.63 -5.97 -1.16
N LYS A 171 -16.95 -5.95 -0.90
CA LYS A 171 -17.73 -4.71 -0.85
C LYS A 171 -17.36 -3.84 0.34
N TRP A 172 -17.17 -4.45 1.51
CA TRP A 172 -16.72 -3.70 2.68
C TRP A 172 -15.33 -3.08 2.43
N SER A 173 -14.37 -3.85 1.91
CA SER A 173 -13.05 -3.33 1.53
C SER A 173 -13.14 -2.22 0.49
N LEU A 174 -14.01 -2.37 -0.51
CA LEU A 174 -14.23 -1.35 -1.54
C LEU A 174 -14.71 -0.02 -0.92
N TYR A 175 -15.74 -0.06 -0.08
CA TYR A 175 -16.26 1.16 0.54
C TYR A 175 -15.32 1.75 1.60
N GLU A 176 -14.57 0.94 2.34
CA GLU A 176 -13.50 1.43 3.22
C GLU A 176 -12.40 2.13 2.42
N SER A 177 -11.98 1.54 1.29
CA SER A 177 -10.98 2.13 0.40
C SER A 177 -11.44 3.47 -0.16
N ILE A 178 -12.68 3.55 -0.66
CA ILE A 178 -13.25 4.81 -1.18
C ILE A 178 -13.39 5.86 -0.05
N TYR A 179 -13.84 5.44 1.13
CA TYR A 179 -13.94 6.32 2.30
C TYR A 179 -12.58 6.92 2.69
N MET A 180 -11.53 6.10 2.68
CA MET A 180 -10.17 6.56 2.92
C MET A 180 -9.69 7.57 1.87
N ILE A 181 -9.87 7.27 0.58
CA ILE A 181 -9.49 8.19 -0.51
C ILE A 181 -10.19 9.54 -0.32
N TYR A 182 -11.50 9.56 -0.06
CA TYR A 182 -12.21 10.82 0.16
C TYR A 182 -11.80 11.52 1.46
N THR A 183 -11.37 10.79 2.49
CA THR A 183 -10.83 11.40 3.72
C THR A 183 -9.52 12.15 3.42
N ASP A 184 -8.61 11.55 2.67
CA ASP A 184 -7.35 12.19 2.25
C ASP A 184 -7.62 13.39 1.33
N LEU A 185 -8.59 13.26 0.43
CA LEU A 185 -9.03 14.35 -0.44
C LEU A 185 -9.74 15.48 0.32
N PHE A 186 -10.46 15.16 1.38
CA PHE A 186 -11.05 16.18 2.26
C PHE A 186 -9.97 16.96 3.01
N LEU A 187 -8.94 16.28 3.52
CA LEU A 187 -7.81 16.93 4.20
C LEU A 187 -7.04 17.89 3.28
N SER A 188 -6.95 17.58 1.99
CA SER A 188 -6.25 18.42 1.00
C SER A 188 -7.14 19.44 0.27
N GLY A 189 -8.42 19.13 0.06
CA GLY A 189 -9.34 19.87 -0.80
C GLY A 189 -10.56 20.49 -0.11
N GLY A 190 -10.71 20.29 1.20
CA GLY A 190 -11.77 20.88 2.03
C GLY A 190 -13.17 20.28 1.81
N GLU A 191 -14.19 21.08 2.11
CA GLU A 191 -15.60 20.65 2.26
C GLU A 191 -16.24 20.00 1.03
N LYS A 192 -15.69 20.19 -0.17
CA LYS A 192 -16.27 19.66 -1.43
C LYS A 192 -16.45 18.14 -1.46
N PHE A 193 -15.70 17.40 -0.63
CA PHE A 193 -15.77 15.94 -0.55
C PHE A 193 -16.56 15.42 0.66
N GLN A 194 -17.03 16.29 1.56
CA GLN A 194 -17.64 15.89 2.82
C GLN A 194 -18.88 15.01 2.63
N ALA A 195 -19.75 15.37 1.67
CA ALA A 195 -20.97 14.61 1.40
C ALA A 195 -20.67 13.17 0.91
N LYS A 196 -19.69 13.02 0.02
CA LYS A 196 -19.25 11.71 -0.50
C LYS A 196 -18.58 10.89 0.58
N MET A 197 -17.68 11.50 1.36
CA MET A 197 -17.05 10.85 2.52
C MET A 197 -18.11 10.30 3.49
N GLU A 198 -19.13 11.08 3.82
CA GLU A 198 -20.21 10.65 4.71
C GLU A 198 -21.06 9.53 4.10
N GLN A 199 -21.41 9.63 2.81
CA GLN A 199 -22.11 8.57 2.08
C GLN A 199 -21.36 7.24 2.16
N TYR A 200 -20.05 7.24 1.87
CA TYR A 200 -19.24 6.01 1.91
C TYR A 200 -19.01 5.51 3.34
N ARG A 201 -18.94 6.40 4.33
CA ARG A 201 -18.94 6.02 5.74
C ARG A 201 -20.19 5.21 6.11
N LEU A 202 -21.36 5.63 5.64
CA LEU A 202 -22.63 4.93 5.88
C LEU A 202 -22.70 3.60 5.14
N LEU A 203 -22.37 3.57 3.84
CA LEU A 203 -22.36 2.33 3.03
C LEU A 203 -21.39 1.30 3.60
N ARG A 204 -20.19 1.73 3.98
CA ARG A 204 -19.21 0.88 4.66
C ARG A 204 -19.78 0.30 5.95
N ASN A 205 -20.40 1.13 6.79
CA ASN A 205 -20.96 0.63 8.05
C ASN A 205 -22.11 -0.36 7.80
N ASP A 206 -22.95 -0.13 6.78
CA ASP A 206 -24.01 -1.07 6.41
C ASP A 206 -23.44 -2.41 5.92
N GLU A 207 -22.43 -2.42 5.04
CA GLU A 207 -21.77 -3.66 4.61
C GLU A 207 -21.06 -4.36 5.77
N ARG A 208 -20.34 -3.61 6.62
CA ARG A 208 -19.72 -4.16 7.82
C ARG A 208 -20.72 -4.82 8.75
N ASP A 209 -21.89 -4.21 8.91
CA ASP A 209 -22.92 -4.73 9.81
C ASP A 209 -23.77 -5.84 9.14
N ARG A 210 -23.68 -6.02 7.81
CA ARG A 210 -24.37 -7.08 7.06
C ARG A 210 -23.49 -8.29 6.77
N ALA A 211 -22.19 -8.10 6.66
CA ALA A 211 -21.27 -9.13 6.21
C ALA A 211 -21.38 -10.37 7.11
N MET A 212 -21.71 -11.51 6.51
CA MET A 212 -21.51 -12.83 7.06
C MET A 212 -20.12 -13.30 6.60
N ILE A 213 -19.22 -13.47 7.54
CA ILE A 213 -17.88 -13.91 7.19
C ILE A 213 -17.91 -15.42 7.11
N ARG A 214 -17.53 -15.94 5.93
CA ARG A 214 -17.20 -17.35 5.77
C ARG A 214 -15.74 -17.52 6.13
N ILE A 215 -15.51 -18.44 7.05
CA ILE A 215 -14.20 -18.76 7.58
C ILE A 215 -13.86 -20.17 7.11
N ASP A 216 -12.71 -20.30 6.46
CA ASP A 216 -12.07 -21.59 6.23
C ASP A 216 -11.52 -22.06 7.58
N LYS A 217 -12.15 -23.10 8.17
CA LYS A 217 -11.79 -23.59 9.50
C LYS A 217 -10.73 -24.68 9.48
N ASP A 218 -10.64 -25.45 8.40
CA ASP A 218 -9.71 -26.57 8.29
C ASP A 218 -8.40 -26.18 7.59
N GLY A 219 -8.35 -24.97 7.00
CA GLY A 219 -7.14 -24.36 6.45
C GLY A 219 -6.68 -25.06 5.18
N ASP A 220 -7.60 -25.72 4.47
CA ASP A 220 -7.29 -26.42 3.23
C ASP A 220 -7.26 -25.49 2.01
N GLY A 221 -7.60 -24.21 2.20
CA GLY A 221 -7.64 -23.18 1.17
C GLY A 221 -8.90 -23.24 0.29
N ASN A 222 -9.85 -24.12 0.61
CA ASN A 222 -11.13 -24.25 -0.05
C ASN A 222 -12.27 -23.95 0.93
N PHE A 223 -13.25 -23.18 0.45
CA PHE A 223 -14.46 -22.94 1.23
C PHE A 223 -15.44 -24.09 1.02
N ASP A 224 -15.51 -25.03 1.97
CA ASP A 224 -16.39 -26.19 1.91
C ASP A 224 -17.78 -25.87 2.53
N PRO A 225 -18.86 -25.80 1.72
CA PRO A 225 -20.19 -25.36 2.19
C PRO A 225 -20.80 -26.21 3.32
N LYS A 226 -20.22 -27.39 3.59
CA LYS A 226 -20.67 -28.34 4.62
C LYS A 226 -19.89 -28.23 5.94
N LEU A 227 -18.69 -27.65 5.91
CA LEU A 227 -17.79 -27.55 7.07
C LEU A 227 -17.61 -26.08 7.50
N ASP A 228 -17.71 -25.15 6.55
CA ASP A 228 -17.59 -23.73 6.80
C ASP A 228 -18.77 -23.19 7.60
N VAL A 229 -18.46 -22.45 8.65
CA VAL A 229 -19.45 -21.75 9.46
C VAL A 229 -19.54 -20.31 8.97
N ALA A 230 -20.75 -19.85 8.65
CA ALA A 230 -21.01 -18.45 8.44
C ALA A 230 -21.18 -17.77 9.81
N GLN A 231 -20.29 -16.83 10.14
CA GLN A 231 -20.42 -16.04 11.36
C GLN A 231 -21.13 -14.72 11.04
N ASP A 232 -22.29 -14.52 11.66
CA ASP A 232 -23.00 -13.24 11.59
C ASP A 232 -22.31 -12.22 12.50
N MET A 233 -21.88 -11.10 11.91
CA MET A 233 -21.20 -10.01 12.60
C MET A 233 -22.12 -9.24 13.58
N LYS A 234 -23.45 -9.34 13.44
CA LYS A 234 -24.41 -8.66 14.33
C LYS A 234 -24.70 -9.43 15.61
N THR A 235 -24.87 -10.74 15.53
CA THR A 235 -25.45 -11.53 16.63
C THR A 235 -24.41 -12.27 17.45
N PHE A 236 -23.13 -12.32 17.01
CA PHE A 236 -22.08 -13.16 17.62
C PHE A 236 -22.48 -14.62 17.81
N GLN A 237 -23.60 -15.05 17.22
CA GLN A 237 -24.08 -16.42 17.24
C GLN A 237 -23.52 -17.12 16.02
N MET A 238 -22.90 -18.28 16.23
CA MET A 238 -22.57 -19.17 15.12
C MET A 238 -23.88 -19.61 14.47
N VAL A 239 -24.09 -19.23 13.21
CA VAL A 239 -25.23 -19.71 12.44
C VAL A 239 -24.81 -21.02 11.80
N LEU A 240 -25.19 -22.13 12.44
CA LEU A 240 -25.18 -23.44 11.79
C LEU A 240 -26.20 -23.42 10.66
N ARG A 241 -25.76 -23.73 9.44
CA ARG A 241 -26.66 -24.10 8.34
C ARG A 241 -26.70 -25.62 8.20
#